data_AF-A0A9X5X917-F1
#
_entry.id   AF-A0A9X5X917-F1
#
_cell.length_a   1.000
_cell.length_b   1.000
_cell.length_c   1.000
_cell.angle_alpha   90.00
_cell.angle_beta   90.00
_cell.angle_gamma   90.00
#
_symmetry.space_group_name_H-M   'P 1'
#
loop_
_entity.id
_entity.type
_entity.pdbx_description
1 polymer ?
#
loop_
_entity_poly.entity_id
_entity_poly.type
_entity_poly.pdbx_seq_one_letter_code
_entity_poly.pdbx_strand_id
1 'polypeptide(L)' 'ATGQLDETFEHDNIHLQGFEQGDLLVWDNRSLIHRARHTTTPEPTVSYRVTVHDERKLHDGIKAA' A
#
# COMPACT_ATOMS: atom_id res chain seq x y z
N ALA A 1 12.15 10.99 4.99
CA ALA A 1 10.71 10.95 5.33
C ALA A 1 9.99 10.12 4.26
N THR A 2 8.91 9.41 4.60
CA THR A 2 8.23 8.44 3.72
C THR A 2 7.19 9.04 2.78
N GLY A 3 6.97 10.35 2.80
CA GLY A 3 5.91 11.02 2.02
C GLY A 3 4.48 10.73 2.52
N GLN A 4 4.28 9.88 3.54
CA GLN A 4 2.94 9.54 4.03
C GLN A 4 2.18 10.72 4.65
N LEU A 5 2.89 11.75 5.12
CA LEU A 5 2.29 12.97 5.66
C LEU A 5 2.29 14.12 4.64
N ASP A 6 2.73 13.86 3.40
CA ASP A 6 2.63 14.83 2.31
C ASP A 6 1.15 14.94 1.88
N GLU A 7 0.63 16.16 1.90
CA GLU A 7 -0.74 16.49 1.49
C GLU A 7 -0.81 17.03 0.06
N THR A 8 0.32 17.38 -0.56
CA THR A 8 0.35 17.81 -1.97
C THR A 8 0.35 16.61 -2.90
N PHE A 9 0.98 15.51 -2.49
CA PHE A 9 1.16 14.29 -3.30
C PHE A 9 1.98 14.51 -4.58
N GLU A 10 2.80 15.55 -4.63
CA GLU A 10 3.52 15.98 -5.84
C GLU A 10 4.97 15.50 -5.89
N HIS A 11 5.50 14.92 -4.81
CA HIS A 11 6.88 14.46 -4.77
C HIS A 11 7.12 13.30 -5.75
N ASP A 12 8.21 13.32 -6.52
CA ASP A 12 8.51 12.36 -7.61
C ASP A 12 8.40 10.86 -7.20
N ASN A 13 8.70 10.54 -5.95
CA ASN A 13 8.60 9.19 -5.39
C ASN A 13 7.18 8.77 -4.97
N ILE A 14 6.17 9.62 -5.11
CA ILE A 14 4.77 9.32 -4.78
C ILE A 14 4.06 8.85 -6.05
N HIS A 15 3.50 7.65 -6.00
CA HIS A 15 2.67 7.08 -7.08
C HIS A 15 1.22 6.97 -6.61
N LEU A 16 0.30 7.54 -7.39
CA LEU A 16 -1.14 7.40 -7.16
C LEU A 16 -1.67 6.21 -7.97
N GLN A 17 -2.00 5.11 -7.28
CA GLN A 17 -2.61 3.94 -7.91
C GLN A 17 -4.14 4.08 -7.95
N GLY A 18 -4.70 4.24 -9.15
CA GLY A 18 -6.14 4.07 -9.39
C GLY A 18 -6.51 2.59 -9.57
N PHE A 19 -7.79 2.27 -9.40
CA PHE A 19 -8.35 0.94 -9.65
C PHE A 19 -9.82 1.05 -10.04
N GLU A 20 -10.29 0.08 -10.80
CA GLU A 20 -11.68 -0.02 -11.27
C GLU A 20 -12.36 -1.30 -10.77
N GLN A 21 -13.64 -1.44 -11.09
CA GLN A 21 -14.42 -2.58 -10.63
C GLN A 21 -13.88 -3.89 -11.24
N GLY A 22 -13.50 -4.82 -10.37
CA GLY A 22 -12.93 -6.11 -10.76
C GLY A 22 -11.42 -6.21 -10.54
N ASP A 23 -10.75 -5.08 -10.28
CA ASP A 23 -9.31 -5.09 -10.00
C ASP A 23 -8.98 -5.77 -8.66
N LEU A 24 -7.88 -6.53 -8.67
CA LEU A 24 -7.27 -7.11 -7.47
C LEU A 24 -5.79 -6.75 -7.43
N LEU A 25 -5.43 -5.95 -6.43
CA LEU A 25 -4.06 -5.47 -6.28
C LEU A 25 -3.24 -6.44 -5.43
N VAL A 26 -2.04 -6.76 -5.92
CA VAL A 26 -0.98 -7.46 -5.19
C VAL A 26 0.27 -6.60 -5.26
N TRP A 27 0.89 -6.32 -4.11
CA TRP A 27 2.06 -5.45 -4.05
C TRP A 27 3.16 -6.02 -3.16
N ASP A 28 4.40 -5.59 -3.41
CA ASP A 28 5.55 -5.94 -2.57
C ASP A 28 5.51 -5.14 -1.27
N ASN A 29 5.12 -5.81 -0.18
CA ASN A 29 5.02 -5.19 1.14
C ASN A 29 6.37 -5.07 1.88
N ARG A 30 7.49 -5.45 1.25
CA ARG A 30 8.85 -5.18 1.76
C ARG A 30 9.37 -3.85 1.24
N SER A 31 9.09 -3.55 -0.03
CA SER A 31 9.59 -2.34 -0.69
C SER A 31 8.63 -1.16 -0.58
N LEU A 32 7.32 -1.41 -0.62
CA LEU A 32 6.33 -0.35 -0.72
C LEU A 32 5.71 0.00 0.63
N ILE A 33 5.53 1.30 0.80
CA ILE A 33 4.64 1.91 1.78
C ILE A 33 3.42 2.46 1.04
N HIS A 34 2.26 2.44 1.67
CA HIS A 34 1.05 2.99 1.07
C HIS A 34 0.25 3.79 2.09
N ARG A 35 -0.62 4.67 1.59
CA ARG A 35 -1.57 5.47 2.36
C ARG A 35 -2.88 5.57 1.58
N ALA A 36 -3.99 5.25 2.23
CA ALA A 36 -5.31 5.48 1.65
C ALA A 36 -5.60 6.99 1.59
N ARG A 37 -6.19 7.44 0.47
CA ARG A 37 -6.77 8.77 0.36
C ARG A 37 -8.26 8.64 0.65
N HIS A 38 -8.72 9.15 1.79
CA HIS A 38 -10.15 9.29 2.02
C HIS A 38 -10.68 10.48 1.21
N THR A 39 -11.78 10.26 0.51
CA THR A 39 -12.48 11.31 -0.23
C THR A 39 -13.06 12.33 0.74
N THR A 40 -13.18 13.59 0.30
CA THR A 40 -13.90 14.63 1.05
C THR A 40 -15.42 14.49 0.88
N THR A 41 -15.86 13.67 -0.07
CA THR A 41 -17.25 13.25 -0.29
C THR A 41 -17.55 11.95 0.46
N PRO A 42 -18.79 11.74 0.96
CA PRO A 42 -19.18 10.58 1.76
C PRO A 42 -19.43 9.32 0.90
N GLU A 43 -18.59 9.08 -0.10
CA GLU A 43 -18.72 7.92 -0.99
C GLU A 43 -18.37 6.62 -0.24
N PRO A 44 -19.22 5.59 -0.28
CA PRO A 44 -18.94 4.34 0.39
C PRO A 44 -17.74 3.65 -0.25
N THR A 45 -16.76 3.27 0.59
CA THR A 45 -15.57 2.53 0.15
C THR A 45 -15.48 1.22 0.94
N VAL A 46 -15.42 0.09 0.23
CA VAL A 46 -15.24 -1.25 0.81
C VAL A 46 -14.14 -1.97 0.06
N SER A 47 -13.19 -2.56 0.79
CA SER A 47 -12.11 -3.37 0.23
C SER A 47 -11.84 -4.59 1.11
N TYR A 48 -11.58 -5.73 0.48
CA TYR A 48 -11.15 -6.95 1.17
C TYR A 48 -9.64 -7.10 1.04
N ARG A 49 -8.97 -7.55 2.11
CA ARG A 49 -7.50 -7.71 2.13
C ARG A 49 -7.11 -9.09 2.65
N VAL A 50 -6.25 -9.76 1.89
CA VAL A 50 -5.55 -10.98 2.29
C VAL A 50 -4.06 -10.69 2.31
N THR A 51 -3.37 -11.07 3.39
CA THR A 51 -1.91 -10.93 3.53
C THR A 51 -1.29 -12.31 3.69
N VAL A 52 -0.22 -12.57 2.93
CA VAL A 52 0.44 -13.88 2.87
C VAL A 52 1.92 -13.78 3.25
N HIS A 53 2.47 -14.89 3.71
CA HIS A 53 3.91 -15.11 3.75
C HIS A 53 4.32 -15.81 2.45
N ASP A 54 5.40 -15.32 1.82
CA ASP A 54 6.06 -16.05 0.74
C ASP A 54 7.17 -16.96 1.30
N GLU A 55 8.05 -17.45 0.42
CA GLU A 55 9.14 -18.38 0.76
C GLU A 55 10.25 -17.75 1.63
N ARG A 56 10.25 -16.42 1.82
CA ARG A 56 11.30 -15.68 2.53
C ARG A 56 10.71 -14.83 3.66
N LYS A 57 11.53 -14.52 4.67
CA LYS A 57 11.18 -13.52 5.69
C LYS A 57 11.27 -12.10 5.10
N LEU A 58 11.05 -11.07 5.92
CA LEU A 58 11.16 -9.67 5.48
C LEU A 58 12.57 -9.36 4.96
N HIS A 59 13.60 -9.83 5.66
CA HIS A 59 15.01 -9.78 5.25
C HIS A 59 15.76 -10.96 5.87
N ASP A 60 16.95 -11.28 5.35
CA ASP A 60 17.72 -12.48 5.72
C ASP A 60 18.18 -12.51 7.19
N GLY A 61 18.16 -11.36 7.86
CA GLY A 61 18.50 -11.23 9.28
C GLY A 61 17.43 -11.73 10.25
N ILE A 62 16.21 -12.04 9.79
CA ILE A 62 15.15 -12.55 10.67
C ILE A 62 15.42 -14.04 10.93
N LYS A 63 15.87 -14.35 12.14
CA LYS A 63 15.96 -15.73 12.64
C LYS A 63 14.57 -16.23 13.03
N ALA A 64 14.29 -17.51 12.77
CA ALA A 64 13.13 -18.17 13.34
C ALA A 64 13.24 -18.15 14.87
N ALA A 65 12.13 -17.84 15.54
CA ALA A 65 12.03 -17.84 17.01
C ALA A 65 12.08 -19.26 17.58
#